data_AF-A0A9E2W1V2-F1
#
_entry.id   AF-A0A9E2W1V2-F1
#
_cell.length_a   1.000
_cell.length_b   1.000
_cell.length_c   1.000
_cell.angle_alpha   90.00
_cell.angle_beta   90.00
_cell.angle_gamma   90.00
#
_symmetry.space_group_name_H-M   'P 1'
#
loop_
_entity.id
_entity.type
_entity.pdbx_description
1 polymer ?
#
loop_
_entity_poly.entity_id
_entity_poly.type
_entity_poly.pdbx_seq_one_letter_code
_entity_poly.pdbx_strand_id
1 'polypeptide(L)'
;GLSGSTSVRVSPSGIQVLAGSTQQMTATASDGGTIFTWQVNGTTGGSATVGTISTSGLYTAPSLPPSGGTVTIGAIEQGMSGATGSATLNIGYSNASLQNGYVFTLSGSNQAVPWFAIGEFTANGAGQISSGMQDVNNGTAVQTKAAFTGSYSINPDGSGQLVLGNLNFALSMQANGGAFLVSTSSGTVLTGSLSIQDPAAGSVTALNAPLVLDAGGQTGAQGFSQQALISTASGTSISGYEDVNGSAPLTRALFTGAYAFDGNNHGSLTISDTNGNHAYSFYVTSASDFVLLSTNPAVTASGNITAQTPEAYTSAFLNGPYVFVINGNSATQGYAQAGQFNPNGLGGLGTVTTDINMPGNILTDLSITGAYTFDAGVNGRGTLTLTNPGTAAPKNFVFYMLSPQLAEFITTNTSIAAGGYIVMQRPGSTFNNSSLNGAYGFALGGIAAGTTNLSAALGALTLDGNGNLGGQMLQNLNGRVSTMLSLNGSYTLNAIRGTATITSSGGGSSPFAIYPVNSNLFFLIGTNAASPYFGTATNQN
;
A
#
# COMPACT_ATOMS: atom_id res chain seq x y z
N GLY A 1 39.65 38.23 30.93
CA GLY A 1 38.43 38.57 30.17
C GLY A 1 37.52 37.36 30.22
N LEU A 2 36.27 37.55 30.66
CA LEU A 2 35.26 36.51 30.57
C LEU A 2 34.85 36.45 29.09
N SER A 3 35.20 35.37 28.40
CA SER A 3 34.67 35.08 27.07
C SER A 3 33.17 34.87 27.24
N GLY A 4 32.37 35.88 26.86
CA GLY A 4 30.92 35.72 26.80
C GLY A 4 30.60 34.65 25.77
N SER A 5 29.75 33.68 26.12
CA SER A 5 29.30 32.67 25.17
C SER A 5 28.57 33.33 24.00
N THR A 6 29.11 33.24 22.79
CA THR A 6 28.40 33.68 21.57
C THR A 6 27.15 32.82 21.37
N SER A 7 26.01 33.46 21.13
CA SER A 7 24.76 32.80 20.74
C SER A 7 24.44 33.07 19.27
N VAL A 8 24.00 32.04 18.54
CA VAL A 8 23.50 32.17 17.16
C VAL A 8 21.99 31.95 17.15
N ARG A 9 21.26 32.82 16.45
CA ARG A 9 19.81 32.69 16.23
C ARG A 9 19.52 32.53 14.75
N VAL A 10 18.75 31.50 14.41
CA VAL A 10 18.30 31.21 13.04
C VAL A 10 16.80 31.53 12.90
N SER A 11 16.41 32.16 11.79
CA SER A 11 15.01 32.50 11.50
C SER A 11 14.68 32.44 10.01
N PRO A 12 13.41 32.18 9.64
CA PRO A 12 12.24 31.88 10.50
C PRO A 12 12.26 30.47 11.10
N SER A 13 11.45 30.20 12.14
CA SER A 13 11.28 28.88 12.76
C SER A 13 9.78 28.60 12.99
N GLY A 14 9.36 27.35 12.86
CA GLY A 14 7.99 26.88 13.04
C GLY A 14 7.05 27.11 11.84
N ILE A 15 7.55 27.64 10.72
CA ILE A 15 6.74 27.89 9.53
C ILE A 15 6.56 26.63 8.68
N GLN A 16 5.47 26.57 7.90
CA GLN A 16 5.29 25.54 6.88
C GLN A 16 5.96 25.97 5.58
N VAL A 17 6.76 25.07 5.00
CA VAL A 17 7.33 25.18 3.66
C VAL A 17 6.80 24.03 2.83
N LEU A 18 6.24 24.32 1.66
CA LEU A 18 5.69 23.29 0.79
C LEU A 18 6.81 22.58 0.02
N ALA A 19 6.61 21.30 -0.25
CA ALA A 19 7.52 20.48 -1.04
C ALA A 19 7.91 21.17 -2.37
N GLY A 20 9.19 21.11 -2.72
CA GLY A 20 9.78 21.76 -3.89
C GLY A 20 9.89 23.29 -3.85
N SER A 21 9.36 23.96 -2.81
CA SER A 21 9.47 25.41 -2.65
C SER A 21 10.76 25.82 -1.95
N THR A 22 11.12 27.11 -2.06
CA THR A 22 12.28 27.68 -1.38
C THR A 22 11.90 28.59 -0.22
N GLN A 23 12.78 28.70 0.77
CA GLN A 23 12.64 29.57 1.93
C GLN A 23 13.99 30.21 2.27
N GLN A 24 14.03 31.53 2.37
CA GLN A 24 15.22 32.22 2.85
C GLN A 24 15.35 32.06 4.37
N MET A 25 16.51 31.57 4.81
CA MET A 25 16.92 31.46 6.20
C MET A 25 17.97 32.53 6.51
N THR A 26 17.95 33.02 7.73
CA THR A 26 18.87 34.07 8.21
C THR A 26 19.45 33.65 9.54
N ALA A 27 20.73 33.92 9.75
CA ALA A 27 21.42 33.68 11.01
C ALA A 27 22.02 34.99 11.52
N THR A 28 21.97 35.18 12.84
CA THR A 28 22.58 36.32 13.53
C THR A 28 23.39 35.80 14.70
N ALA A 29 24.62 36.28 14.86
CA ALA A 29 25.49 35.94 15.99
C ALA A 29 25.60 37.14 16.94
N SER A 30 25.60 36.90 18.26
CA SER A 30 25.64 37.96 19.27
C SER A 30 26.96 38.75 19.28
N ASP A 31 28.01 38.20 18.67
CA ASP A 31 29.31 38.85 18.48
C ASP A 31 29.44 39.59 17.14
N GLY A 32 28.37 39.63 16.32
CA GLY A 32 28.35 40.30 15.03
C GLY A 32 28.89 39.48 13.85
N GLY A 33 29.19 38.19 14.04
CA GLY A 33 29.56 37.29 12.95
C GLY A 33 28.51 37.23 11.82
N THR A 34 28.97 37.23 10.56
CA THR A 34 28.10 37.27 9.37
C THR A 34 28.28 36.09 8.41
N ILE A 35 29.30 35.25 8.62
CA ILE A 35 29.61 34.10 7.77
C ILE A 35 29.21 32.82 8.52
N PHE A 36 28.36 32.02 7.89
CA PHE A 36 27.82 30.81 8.48
C PHE A 36 27.97 29.61 7.55
N THR A 37 28.32 28.46 8.10
CA THR A 37 28.13 27.17 7.45
C THR A 37 26.72 26.68 7.75
N TRP A 38 25.94 26.48 6.69
CA TRP A 38 24.56 26.04 6.77
C TRP A 38 24.44 24.53 6.69
N GLN A 39 23.53 23.98 7.50
CA GLN A 39 23.25 22.55 7.56
C GLN A 39 21.74 22.31 7.53
N VAL A 40 21.34 21.17 6.97
CA VAL A 40 19.97 20.63 7.10
C VAL A 40 20.07 19.29 7.78
N ASN A 41 19.35 19.10 8.89
CA ASN A 41 19.44 17.92 9.76
C ASN A 41 20.90 17.51 10.07
N GLY A 42 21.74 18.51 10.40
CA GLY A 42 23.16 18.32 10.72
C GLY A 42 24.07 18.03 9.52
N THR A 43 23.54 17.92 8.30
CA THR A 43 24.33 17.73 7.08
C THR A 43 24.60 19.07 6.40
N THR A 44 25.88 19.44 6.23
CA THR A 44 26.27 20.68 5.52
C THR A 44 25.71 20.72 4.11
N GLY A 45 24.99 21.79 3.77
CA GLY A 45 24.30 21.94 2.48
C GLY A 45 23.05 21.06 2.31
N GLY A 46 22.80 20.10 3.20
CA GLY A 46 21.65 19.20 3.17
C GLY A 46 21.77 18.03 2.19
N SER A 47 20.63 17.44 1.81
CA SER A 47 20.54 16.30 0.89
C SER A 47 19.23 16.33 0.10
N ALA A 48 19.06 15.42 -0.87
CA ALA A 48 17.79 15.32 -1.60
C ALA A 48 16.60 14.90 -0.72
N THR A 49 16.83 14.18 0.38
CA THR A 49 15.76 13.65 1.24
C THR A 49 15.27 14.63 2.31
N VAL A 50 16.12 15.56 2.74
CA VAL A 50 15.77 16.58 3.75
C VAL A 50 15.74 18.00 3.15
N GLY A 51 16.05 18.14 1.87
CA GLY A 51 16.23 19.41 1.20
C GLY A 51 17.66 19.94 1.30
N THR A 52 17.95 20.95 0.49
CA THR A 52 19.28 21.56 0.39
C THR A 52 19.25 23.01 0.85
N ILE A 53 20.40 23.53 1.29
CA ILE A 53 20.54 24.93 1.68
C ILE A 53 21.81 25.54 1.08
N SER A 54 21.68 26.71 0.46
CA SER A 54 22.82 27.42 -0.12
C SER A 54 23.72 28.04 0.95
N THR A 55 24.91 28.48 0.56
CA THR A 55 25.81 29.26 1.43
C THR A 55 25.22 30.62 1.84
N SER A 56 24.24 31.14 1.09
CA SER A 56 23.48 32.35 1.43
C SER A 56 22.24 32.07 2.29
N GLY A 57 22.03 30.84 2.74
CA GLY A 57 20.89 30.46 3.58
C GLY A 57 19.58 30.26 2.82
N LEU A 58 19.59 30.12 1.49
CA LEU A 58 18.38 29.79 0.74
C LEU A 58 18.14 28.29 0.82
N TYR A 59 17.13 27.88 1.58
CA TYR A 59 16.69 26.49 1.71
C TYR A 59 15.74 26.13 0.56
N THR A 60 15.89 24.92 0.01
CA THR A 60 14.99 24.30 -0.96
C THR A 60 14.43 23.02 -0.34
N ALA A 61 13.11 22.97 -0.16
CA ALA A 61 12.43 21.80 0.38
C ALA A 61 12.53 20.59 -0.57
N PRO A 62 12.60 19.36 -0.04
CA PRO A 62 12.54 18.15 -0.86
C PRO A 62 11.17 18.03 -1.56
N SER A 63 11.06 17.13 -2.55
CA SER A 63 9.79 16.86 -3.25
C SER A 63 8.78 16.08 -2.41
N LEU A 64 9.23 15.34 -1.40
CA LEU A 64 8.40 14.66 -0.42
C LEU A 64 8.75 15.14 0.99
N PRO A 65 7.77 15.34 1.88
CA PRO A 65 8.06 15.55 3.30
C PRO A 65 8.96 14.44 3.85
N PRO A 66 10.01 14.79 4.63
CA PRO A 66 10.85 13.80 5.28
C PRO A 66 10.14 13.17 6.48
N SER A 67 10.75 12.14 7.05
CA SER A 67 10.19 11.47 8.23
C SER A 67 9.94 12.42 9.39
N GLY A 68 8.71 12.37 9.94
CA GLY A 68 8.22 13.29 10.97
C GLY A 68 7.78 14.67 10.44
N GLY A 69 7.83 14.89 9.13
CA GLY A 69 7.30 16.10 8.47
C GLY A 69 8.05 17.38 8.82
N THR A 70 9.27 17.29 9.35
CA THR A 70 10.04 18.44 9.81
C THR A 70 11.52 18.35 9.42
N VAL A 71 12.15 19.50 9.30
CA VAL A 71 13.61 19.63 9.13
C VAL A 71 14.17 20.64 10.10
N THR A 72 15.41 20.42 10.53
CA THR A 72 16.18 21.34 11.35
C THR A 72 17.24 22.01 10.50
N ILE A 73 17.12 23.33 10.34
CA ILE A 73 18.14 24.16 9.70
C ILE A 73 19.13 24.61 10.77
N GLY A 74 20.40 24.28 10.59
CA GLY A 74 21.51 24.69 11.46
C GLY A 74 22.40 25.74 10.80
N ALA A 75 22.93 26.66 11.59
CA ALA A 75 23.96 27.61 11.19
C ALA A 75 25.13 27.56 12.17
N ILE A 76 26.35 27.45 11.64
CA ILE A 76 27.61 27.42 12.41
C ILE A 76 28.41 28.68 12.04
N GLU A 77 28.62 29.57 13.00
CA GLU A 77 29.41 30.79 12.84
C GLU A 77 30.87 30.47 12.51
N GLN A 78 31.42 31.05 11.44
CA GLN A 78 32.77 30.75 10.93
C GLN A 78 33.87 31.69 11.46
N GLY A 79 33.53 32.65 12.34
CA GLY A 79 34.50 33.50 13.03
C GLY A 79 35.13 32.79 14.23
N MET A 80 35.31 33.51 15.33
CA MET A 80 36.11 33.02 16.46
C MET A 80 35.37 32.04 17.37
N SER A 81 34.03 32.03 17.35
CA SER A 81 33.26 31.34 18.40
C SER A 81 32.89 29.89 18.04
N GLY A 82 32.69 29.59 16.75
CA GLY A 82 32.13 28.31 16.31
C GLY A 82 30.71 28.07 16.84
N ALA A 83 30.03 29.12 17.31
CA ALA A 83 28.71 29.01 17.92
C ALA A 83 27.67 28.53 16.91
N THR A 84 26.66 27.82 17.42
CA THR A 84 25.62 27.21 16.61
C THR A 84 24.23 27.70 17.00
N GLY A 85 23.33 27.70 16.03
CA GLY A 85 21.91 28.00 16.22
C GLY A 85 21.08 27.20 15.23
N SER A 86 19.80 27.00 15.55
CA SER A 86 18.91 26.21 14.70
C SER A 86 17.50 26.77 14.62
N ALA A 87 16.81 26.43 13.53
CA ALA A 87 15.38 26.65 13.33
C ALA A 87 14.74 25.38 12.79
N THR A 88 13.49 25.12 13.17
CA THR A 88 12.72 23.98 12.66
C THR A 88 11.73 24.47 11.61
N LEU A 89 11.63 23.77 10.49
CA LEU A 89 10.63 24.01 9.46
C LEU A 89 9.70 22.78 9.36
N ASN A 90 8.42 23.03 9.14
CA ASN A 90 7.44 21.98 8.86
C ASN A 90 7.34 21.83 7.34
N ILE A 91 7.51 20.62 6.81
CA ILE A 91 7.44 20.37 5.38
C ILE A 91 6.08 19.76 5.05
N GLY A 92 5.31 20.46 4.21
CA GLY A 92 4.02 19.98 3.71
C GLY A 92 4.13 19.43 2.28
N TYR A 93 3.19 18.58 1.90
CA TYR A 93 3.06 18.11 0.52
C TYR A 93 2.71 19.25 -0.45
N SER A 94 2.92 19.03 -1.75
CA SER A 94 2.48 19.94 -2.81
C SER A 94 2.36 19.19 -4.14
N ASN A 95 2.00 19.88 -5.23
CA ASN A 95 2.06 19.26 -6.56
C ASN A 95 3.45 18.72 -6.91
N ALA A 96 4.53 19.27 -6.34
CA ALA A 96 5.88 18.74 -6.53
C ALA A 96 6.07 17.34 -5.93
N SER A 97 5.17 16.91 -5.03
CA SER A 97 5.17 15.56 -4.46
C SER A 97 4.68 14.48 -5.41
N LEU A 98 4.04 14.87 -6.52
CA LEU A 98 3.70 13.98 -7.61
C LEU A 98 4.47 14.41 -8.87
N GLN A 99 5.62 13.77 -9.12
CA GLN A 99 6.50 14.09 -10.25
C GLN A 99 7.12 12.82 -10.85
N ASN A 100 7.44 12.86 -12.15
CA ASN A 100 7.97 11.74 -12.93
C ASN A 100 6.94 10.62 -13.17
N GLY A 101 7.40 9.39 -13.40
CA GLY A 101 6.59 8.24 -13.79
C GLY A 101 5.87 7.57 -12.62
N TYR A 102 4.62 7.20 -12.83
CA TYR A 102 3.79 6.43 -11.91
C TYR A 102 3.11 5.29 -12.64
N VAL A 103 3.00 4.15 -11.96
CA VAL A 103 2.11 3.05 -12.34
C VAL A 103 0.90 3.08 -11.40
N PHE A 104 -0.29 2.83 -11.94
CA PHE A 104 -1.51 2.76 -11.15
C PHE A 104 -2.25 1.44 -11.32
N THR A 105 -3.01 1.09 -10.30
CA THR A 105 -3.99 -0.02 -10.33
C THR A 105 -5.33 0.49 -9.84
N LEU A 106 -6.41 0.04 -10.45
CA LEU A 106 -7.79 0.35 -10.10
C LEU A 106 -8.62 -0.93 -10.13
N SER A 107 -9.45 -1.12 -9.12
CA SER A 107 -10.41 -2.23 -9.05
C SER A 107 -11.71 -1.77 -8.41
N GLY A 108 -12.80 -2.43 -8.76
CA GLY A 108 -14.12 -2.16 -8.22
C GLY A 108 -15.19 -2.22 -9.30
N SER A 109 -16.11 -1.25 -9.30
CA SER A 109 -17.22 -1.21 -10.25
C SER A 109 -17.48 0.17 -10.85
N ASN A 110 -18.06 0.16 -12.03
CA ASN A 110 -18.65 1.31 -12.70
C ASN A 110 -20.09 0.94 -13.08
N GLN A 111 -21.06 1.65 -12.51
CA GLN A 111 -22.49 1.38 -12.69
C GLN A 111 -22.86 -0.08 -12.36
N ALA A 112 -22.33 -0.58 -11.24
CA ALA A 112 -22.49 -1.96 -10.76
C ALA A 112 -21.89 -3.06 -11.67
N VAL A 113 -21.16 -2.69 -12.72
CA VAL A 113 -20.39 -3.62 -13.55
C VAL A 113 -18.93 -3.62 -13.10
N PRO A 114 -18.24 -4.78 -13.04
CA PRO A 114 -16.81 -4.83 -12.77
C PRO A 114 -16.04 -3.86 -13.65
N TRP A 115 -15.11 -3.11 -13.07
CA TRP A 115 -14.27 -2.18 -13.82
C TRP A 115 -12.89 -2.11 -13.20
N PHE A 116 -11.91 -2.71 -13.89
CA PHE A 116 -10.53 -2.82 -13.43
C PHE A 116 -9.63 -2.18 -14.47
N ALA A 117 -8.59 -1.50 -14.00
CA ALA A 117 -7.62 -0.87 -14.89
C ALA A 117 -6.23 -0.87 -14.28
N ILE A 118 -5.23 -0.94 -15.16
CA ILE A 118 -3.83 -0.69 -14.83
C ILE A 118 -3.29 0.31 -15.85
N GLY A 119 -2.26 1.05 -15.50
CA GLY A 119 -1.65 1.97 -16.45
C GLY A 119 -0.46 2.70 -15.90
N GLU A 120 0.11 3.55 -16.74
CA GLU A 120 1.20 4.45 -16.37
C GLU A 120 0.90 5.88 -16.81
N PHE A 121 1.51 6.84 -16.11
CA PHE A 121 1.53 8.24 -16.55
C PHE A 121 2.75 8.98 -16.01
N THR A 122 3.05 10.13 -16.61
CA THR A 122 4.07 11.06 -16.10
C THR A 122 3.42 12.32 -15.53
N ALA A 123 3.70 12.60 -14.26
CA ALA A 123 3.31 13.83 -13.58
C ALA A 123 4.42 14.88 -13.69
N ASN A 124 4.03 16.14 -13.94
CA ASN A 124 5.00 17.22 -14.16
C ASN A 124 5.46 17.98 -12.90
N GLY A 125 5.06 17.57 -11.69
CA GLY A 125 5.26 18.34 -10.45
C GLY A 125 4.45 19.64 -10.32
N ALA A 126 3.61 19.98 -11.30
CA ALA A 126 2.86 21.24 -11.38
C ALA A 126 1.35 21.06 -11.60
N GLY A 127 0.83 19.84 -11.40
CA GLY A 127 -0.61 19.55 -11.46
C GLY A 127 -1.14 19.05 -12.81
N GLN A 128 -0.27 18.69 -13.76
CA GLN A 128 -0.69 18.17 -15.06
C GLN A 128 -0.08 16.80 -15.37
N ILE A 129 -0.87 16.00 -16.08
CA ILE A 129 -0.47 14.74 -16.71
C ILE A 129 -0.60 14.93 -18.21
N SER A 130 0.53 15.15 -18.88
CA SER A 130 0.59 15.43 -20.32
C SER A 130 0.36 14.20 -21.19
N SER A 131 0.64 13.01 -20.65
CA SER A 131 0.46 11.73 -21.31
C SER A 131 0.38 10.61 -20.30
N GLY A 132 -0.55 9.69 -20.53
CA GLY A 132 -0.66 8.41 -19.85
C GLY A 132 -1.23 7.36 -20.79
N MET A 133 -1.04 6.10 -20.41
CA MET A 133 -1.53 4.94 -21.13
C MET A 133 -2.16 3.97 -20.13
N GLN A 134 -3.29 3.37 -20.47
CA GLN A 134 -3.97 2.44 -19.58
C GLN A 134 -4.60 1.28 -20.33
N ASP A 135 -4.76 0.20 -19.59
CA ASP A 135 -5.52 -0.98 -19.97
C ASP A 135 -6.74 -1.10 -19.05
N VAL A 136 -7.88 -1.44 -19.62
CA VAL A 136 -9.16 -1.51 -18.93
C VAL A 136 -9.86 -2.82 -19.28
N ASN A 137 -10.34 -3.52 -18.25
CA ASN A 137 -11.26 -4.64 -18.37
C ASN A 137 -12.54 -4.31 -17.60
N ASN A 138 -13.66 -4.24 -18.30
CA ASN A 138 -14.98 -3.92 -17.73
C ASN A 138 -15.91 -5.13 -17.61
N GLY A 139 -15.37 -6.35 -17.67
CA GLY A 139 -16.13 -7.61 -17.58
C GLY A 139 -16.96 -7.96 -18.81
N THR A 140 -16.89 -7.16 -19.88
CA THR A 140 -17.52 -7.47 -21.18
C THR A 140 -16.62 -7.14 -22.36
N ALA A 141 -15.71 -6.19 -22.18
CA ALA A 141 -14.74 -5.75 -23.17
C ALA A 141 -13.40 -5.41 -22.48
N VAL A 142 -12.34 -5.53 -23.27
CA VAL A 142 -10.99 -5.14 -22.89
C VAL A 142 -10.51 -4.09 -23.86
N GLN A 143 -9.92 -3.02 -23.34
CA GLN A 143 -9.23 -2.00 -24.11
C GLN A 143 -7.80 -1.90 -23.60
N THR A 144 -6.82 -2.15 -24.46
CA THR A 144 -5.40 -2.03 -24.12
C THR A 144 -4.81 -0.77 -24.76
N LYS A 145 -3.82 -0.17 -24.12
CA LYS A 145 -3.05 0.98 -24.60
C LYS A 145 -3.90 2.21 -24.89
N ALA A 146 -4.97 2.41 -24.13
CA ALA A 146 -5.79 3.62 -24.24
C ALA A 146 -5.01 4.82 -23.72
N ALA A 147 -4.73 5.78 -24.60
CA ALA A 147 -4.07 7.03 -24.21
C ALA A 147 -5.02 7.93 -23.41
N PHE A 148 -4.48 8.65 -22.43
CA PHE A 148 -5.22 9.66 -21.68
C PHE A 148 -4.31 10.84 -21.29
N THR A 149 -4.95 11.94 -20.92
CA THR A 149 -4.33 13.06 -20.21
C THR A 149 -5.08 13.28 -18.90
N GLY A 150 -4.53 14.13 -18.04
CA GLY A 150 -5.09 14.32 -16.72
C GLY A 150 -4.53 15.53 -15.99
N SER A 151 -4.96 15.66 -14.75
CA SER A 151 -4.51 16.70 -13.84
C SER A 151 -4.54 16.19 -12.40
N TYR A 152 -3.86 16.90 -11.52
CA TYR A 152 -3.90 16.61 -10.09
C TYR A 152 -3.69 17.88 -9.27
N SER A 153 -4.11 17.82 -8.02
CA SER A 153 -3.83 18.83 -7.00
C SER A 153 -3.54 18.12 -5.68
N ILE A 154 -2.45 18.51 -5.00
CA ILE A 154 -2.03 17.95 -3.72
C ILE A 154 -2.04 19.08 -2.68
N ASN A 155 -2.78 18.84 -1.59
CA ASN A 155 -2.84 19.72 -0.44
C ASN A 155 -1.65 19.46 0.51
N PRO A 156 -1.30 20.41 1.40
CA PRO A 156 -0.17 20.25 2.32
C PRO A 156 -0.26 19.05 3.27
N ASP A 157 -1.46 18.54 3.52
CA ASP A 157 -1.74 17.36 4.35
C ASP A 157 -1.65 16.03 3.58
N GLY A 158 -1.29 16.08 2.29
CA GLY A 158 -1.19 14.90 1.42
C GLY A 158 -2.52 14.43 0.85
N SER A 159 -3.65 15.05 1.19
CA SER A 159 -4.91 14.83 0.48
C SER A 159 -4.86 15.49 -0.90
N GLY A 160 -5.66 15.01 -1.85
CA GLY A 160 -5.68 15.61 -3.17
C GLY A 160 -6.79 15.13 -4.08
N GLN A 161 -6.77 15.64 -5.30
CA GLN A 161 -7.62 15.19 -6.40
C GLN A 161 -6.74 14.76 -7.58
N LEU A 162 -7.18 13.74 -8.31
CA LEU A 162 -6.55 13.21 -9.49
C LEU A 162 -7.60 12.95 -10.58
N VAL A 163 -7.29 13.36 -11.80
CA VAL A 163 -8.08 13.08 -12.99
C VAL A 163 -7.26 12.19 -13.92
N LEU A 164 -7.77 11.00 -14.22
CA LEU A 164 -7.20 10.07 -15.19
C LEU A 164 -8.19 9.93 -16.35
N GLY A 165 -7.97 10.68 -17.43
CA GLY A 165 -8.92 10.76 -18.54
C GLY A 165 -10.28 11.28 -18.07
N ASN A 166 -11.29 10.41 -18.07
CA ASN A 166 -12.67 10.76 -17.69
C ASN A 166 -13.03 10.36 -16.25
N LEU A 167 -12.08 9.81 -15.49
CA LEU A 167 -12.30 9.37 -14.11
C LEU A 167 -11.66 10.36 -13.13
N ASN A 168 -12.41 10.69 -12.09
CA ASN A 168 -11.97 11.55 -11.00
C ASN A 168 -11.75 10.69 -9.76
N PHE A 169 -10.72 11.03 -9.00
CA PHE A 169 -10.33 10.37 -7.77
C PHE A 169 -9.96 11.39 -6.72
N ALA A 170 -10.29 11.08 -5.47
CA ALA A 170 -9.56 11.62 -4.34
C ALA A 170 -8.30 10.77 -4.14
N LEU A 171 -7.22 11.40 -3.70
CA LEU A 171 -5.99 10.72 -3.34
C LEU A 171 -5.55 11.03 -1.90
N SER A 172 -4.77 10.11 -1.34
CA SER A 172 -4.00 10.32 -0.10
C SER A 172 -2.58 9.89 -0.35
N MET A 173 -1.64 10.85 -0.26
CA MET A 173 -0.21 10.59 -0.40
C MET A 173 0.32 9.70 0.72
N GLN A 174 1.34 8.93 0.39
CA GLN A 174 2.12 8.08 1.29
C GLN A 174 3.55 8.63 1.42
N ALA A 175 4.25 8.31 2.51
CA ALA A 175 5.63 8.77 2.73
C ALA A 175 6.62 8.29 1.65
N ASN A 176 6.33 7.16 1.00
CA ASN A 176 7.14 6.63 -0.10
C ASN A 176 6.86 7.32 -1.45
N GLY A 177 6.00 8.35 -1.48
CA GLY A 177 5.60 9.09 -2.67
C GLY A 177 4.56 8.42 -3.57
N GLY A 178 4.11 7.21 -3.21
CA GLY A 178 2.88 6.63 -3.76
C GLY A 178 1.63 7.29 -3.19
N ALA A 179 0.47 6.82 -3.62
CA ALA A 179 -0.82 7.32 -3.11
C ALA A 179 -1.90 6.23 -3.12
N PHE A 180 -2.89 6.36 -2.25
CA PHE A 180 -4.13 5.61 -2.36
C PHE A 180 -5.17 6.41 -3.14
N LEU A 181 -6.07 5.73 -3.85
CA LEU A 181 -7.11 6.32 -4.69
C LEU A 181 -8.50 5.81 -4.30
N VAL A 182 -9.48 6.71 -4.29
CA VAL A 182 -10.91 6.38 -4.29
C VAL A 182 -11.62 7.23 -5.34
N SER A 183 -12.44 6.60 -6.19
CA SER A 183 -13.14 7.34 -7.23
C SER A 183 -14.14 8.34 -6.64
N THR A 184 -14.20 9.50 -7.27
CA THR A 184 -15.19 10.55 -7.01
C THR A 184 -16.16 10.77 -8.18
N SER A 185 -15.96 10.08 -9.31
CA SER A 185 -16.92 10.07 -10.41
C SER A 185 -18.25 9.43 -9.99
N SER A 186 -19.35 10.04 -10.43
CA SER A 186 -20.70 9.53 -10.16
C SER A 186 -20.87 8.10 -10.70
N GLY A 187 -21.46 7.22 -9.89
CA GLY A 187 -21.77 5.84 -10.29
C GLY A 187 -20.57 4.89 -10.33
N THR A 188 -19.36 5.34 -9.98
CA THR A 188 -18.19 4.46 -9.85
C THR A 188 -17.88 4.21 -8.38
N VAL A 189 -17.43 3.00 -8.05
CA VAL A 189 -16.81 2.66 -6.77
C VAL A 189 -15.51 1.95 -7.11
N LEU A 190 -14.45 2.73 -7.30
CA LEU A 190 -13.12 2.25 -7.59
C LEU A 190 -12.19 2.60 -6.46
N THR A 191 -11.38 1.62 -6.06
CA THR A 191 -10.23 1.80 -5.17
C THR A 191 -8.96 1.50 -5.95
N GLY A 192 -7.86 2.10 -5.55
CA GLY A 192 -6.59 1.84 -6.21
C GLY A 192 -5.39 2.46 -5.51
N SER A 193 -4.26 2.37 -6.19
CA SER A 193 -3.01 2.94 -5.72
C SER A 193 -2.18 3.50 -6.86
N LEU A 194 -1.31 4.45 -6.52
CA LEU A 194 -0.19 4.91 -7.33
C LEU A 194 1.10 4.37 -6.72
N SER A 195 1.95 3.81 -7.57
CA SER A 195 3.32 3.40 -7.25
C SER A 195 4.28 4.24 -8.09
N ILE A 196 5.38 4.68 -7.49
CA ILE A 196 6.45 5.33 -8.26
C ILE A 196 7.01 4.31 -9.24
N GLN A 197 7.10 4.69 -10.51
CA GLN A 197 7.76 3.89 -11.52
C GLN A 197 9.26 4.14 -11.47
N ASP A 198 10.04 3.07 -11.34
CA ASP A 198 11.50 3.15 -11.44
C ASP A 198 11.89 3.75 -12.80
N PRO A 199 12.74 4.80 -12.86
CA PRO A 199 13.25 5.33 -14.13
C PRO A 199 13.89 4.27 -15.04
N ALA A 200 14.40 3.18 -14.48
CA ALA A 200 14.97 2.06 -15.23
C ALA A 200 13.92 1.11 -15.84
N ALA A 201 12.62 1.26 -15.52
CA ALA A 201 11.54 0.43 -16.05
C ALA A 201 11.56 0.37 -17.59
N GLY A 202 11.90 1.48 -18.25
CA GLY A 202 11.98 1.58 -19.72
C GLY A 202 13.06 0.72 -20.36
N SER A 203 14.00 0.22 -19.56
CA SER A 203 15.07 -0.66 -20.02
C SER A 203 14.80 -2.14 -19.74
N VAL A 204 13.70 -2.47 -19.05
CA VAL A 204 13.31 -3.85 -18.76
C VAL A 204 12.80 -4.50 -20.05
N THR A 205 13.46 -5.57 -20.47
CA THR A 205 13.17 -6.30 -21.71
C THR A 205 12.93 -7.80 -21.49
N ALA A 206 13.08 -8.27 -20.25
CA ALA A 206 12.89 -9.64 -19.85
C ALA A 206 12.36 -9.72 -18.41
N LEU A 207 11.65 -10.81 -18.12
CA LEU A 207 11.24 -11.16 -16.76
C LEU A 207 12.42 -11.80 -16.02
N ASN A 208 12.79 -11.23 -14.86
CA ASN A 208 13.89 -11.73 -14.03
C ASN A 208 13.39 -12.79 -13.02
N ALA A 209 13.03 -13.97 -13.51
CA ALA A 209 12.51 -15.06 -12.68
C ALA A 209 13.55 -15.64 -11.70
N PRO A 210 13.14 -16.25 -10.55
CA PRO A 210 11.76 -16.62 -10.19
C PRO A 210 10.86 -15.44 -9.81
N LEU A 211 9.64 -15.43 -10.33
CA LEU A 211 8.61 -14.43 -10.00
C LEU A 211 7.41 -15.14 -9.35
N VAL A 212 6.72 -14.46 -8.44
CA VAL A 212 5.41 -14.86 -7.94
C VAL A 212 4.37 -13.95 -8.58
N LEU A 213 3.31 -14.54 -9.12
CA LEU A 213 2.14 -13.83 -9.62
C LEU A 213 1.01 -13.99 -8.61
N ASP A 214 0.40 -12.87 -8.22
CA ASP A 214 -0.89 -12.78 -7.54
C ASP A 214 -1.90 -12.14 -8.49
N ALA A 215 -3.07 -12.74 -8.62
CA ALA A 215 -4.18 -12.13 -9.33
C ALA A 215 -5.49 -12.40 -8.60
N GLY A 216 -6.28 -11.35 -8.41
CA GLY A 216 -7.58 -11.41 -7.75
C GLY A 216 -8.65 -10.70 -8.58
N GLY A 217 -9.88 -11.20 -8.52
CA GLY A 217 -10.99 -10.61 -9.24
C GLY A 217 -12.22 -11.51 -9.29
N GLN A 218 -12.86 -11.58 -10.45
CA GLN A 218 -14.06 -12.38 -10.65
C GLN A 218 -14.20 -12.94 -12.07
N THR A 219 -14.82 -14.11 -12.17
CA THR A 219 -15.35 -14.69 -13.40
C THR A 219 -16.88 -14.62 -13.34
N GLY A 220 -17.47 -13.69 -14.09
CA GLY A 220 -18.86 -13.30 -13.87
C GLY A 220 -19.07 -12.79 -12.43
N ALA A 221 -19.97 -13.43 -11.67
CA ALA A 221 -20.22 -13.09 -10.26
C ALA A 221 -19.33 -13.86 -9.27
N GLN A 222 -18.59 -14.87 -9.73
CA GLN A 222 -17.80 -15.73 -8.85
C GLN A 222 -16.43 -15.13 -8.62
N GLY A 223 -15.96 -15.12 -7.37
CA GLY A 223 -14.60 -14.69 -7.06
C GLY A 223 -13.55 -15.56 -7.77
N PHE A 224 -12.41 -14.94 -8.07
CA PHE A 224 -11.25 -15.55 -8.70
C PHE A 224 -10.00 -15.13 -7.91
N SER A 225 -9.14 -16.08 -7.59
CA SER A 225 -7.82 -15.81 -7.02
C SER A 225 -6.81 -16.82 -7.57
N GLN A 226 -5.67 -16.34 -8.07
CA GLN A 226 -4.60 -17.13 -8.64
C GLN A 226 -3.28 -16.75 -7.98
N GLN A 227 -2.49 -17.77 -7.69
CA GLN A 227 -1.12 -17.66 -7.23
C GLN A 227 -0.24 -18.55 -8.10
N ALA A 228 0.87 -18.02 -8.62
CA ALA A 228 1.74 -18.80 -9.49
C ALA A 228 3.23 -18.49 -9.27
N LEU A 229 4.07 -19.53 -9.24
CA LEU A 229 5.52 -19.40 -9.28
C LEU A 229 5.99 -19.54 -10.72
N ILE A 230 6.46 -18.44 -11.31
CA ILE A 230 6.93 -18.34 -12.68
C ILE A 230 8.44 -18.57 -12.73
N SER A 231 8.87 -19.49 -13.59
CA SER A 231 10.25 -19.72 -13.99
C SER A 231 10.43 -19.42 -15.47
N THR A 232 11.59 -18.88 -15.86
CA THR A 232 11.96 -18.71 -17.27
C THR A 232 12.54 -20.01 -17.82
N ALA A 233 11.91 -20.58 -18.85
CA ALA A 233 12.34 -21.84 -19.45
C ALA A 233 13.40 -21.60 -20.55
N SER A 234 13.14 -20.68 -21.48
CA SER A 234 14.11 -20.16 -22.46
C SER A 234 13.53 -18.98 -23.24
N GLY A 235 14.36 -17.97 -23.56
CA GLY A 235 13.89 -16.76 -24.26
C GLY A 235 12.75 -16.11 -23.51
N THR A 236 11.57 -16.01 -24.15
CA THR A 236 10.35 -15.47 -23.53
C THR A 236 9.37 -16.54 -23.04
N SER A 237 9.73 -17.82 -23.13
CA SER A 237 8.90 -18.92 -22.65
C SER A 237 9.02 -19.08 -21.14
N ILE A 238 7.89 -19.31 -20.49
CA ILE A 238 7.80 -19.52 -19.04
C ILE A 238 7.13 -20.86 -18.72
N SER A 239 7.38 -21.34 -17.51
CA SER A 239 6.71 -22.49 -16.93
C SER A 239 6.66 -22.34 -15.41
N GLY A 240 5.86 -23.16 -14.74
CA GLY A 240 5.77 -23.06 -13.30
C GLY A 240 4.67 -23.90 -12.67
N TYR A 241 4.39 -23.57 -11.42
CA TYR A 241 3.29 -24.13 -10.66
C TYR A 241 2.31 -23.04 -10.28
N GLU A 242 1.02 -23.33 -10.40
CA GLU A 242 -0.04 -22.43 -9.97
C GLU A 242 -1.07 -23.10 -9.08
N ASP A 243 -1.75 -22.26 -8.33
CA ASP A 243 -2.97 -22.55 -7.60
C ASP A 243 -4.02 -21.53 -8.00
N VAL A 244 -5.23 -22.04 -8.26
CA VAL A 244 -6.38 -21.21 -8.61
C VAL A 244 -7.50 -21.59 -7.68
N ASN A 245 -8.20 -20.60 -7.14
CA ASN A 245 -9.46 -20.78 -6.45
C ASN A 245 -10.56 -19.93 -7.11
N GLY A 246 -11.80 -20.42 -7.05
CA GLY A 246 -12.93 -19.85 -7.78
C GLY A 246 -13.72 -20.92 -8.55
N SER A 247 -14.14 -20.59 -9.77
CA SER A 247 -15.02 -21.44 -10.58
C SER A 247 -14.36 -22.73 -11.11
N ALA A 248 -13.04 -22.74 -11.31
CA ALA A 248 -12.28 -23.88 -11.80
C ALA A 248 -10.98 -24.04 -10.98
N PRO A 249 -11.08 -24.54 -9.73
CA PRO A 249 -9.94 -24.56 -8.82
C PRO A 249 -8.85 -25.53 -9.30
N LEU A 250 -7.59 -25.10 -9.17
CA LEU A 250 -6.40 -25.88 -9.44
C LEU A 250 -5.53 -25.90 -8.19
N THR A 251 -4.84 -27.01 -7.96
CA THR A 251 -3.90 -27.13 -6.84
C THR A 251 -2.57 -27.66 -7.33
N ARG A 252 -1.51 -26.86 -7.16
CA ARG A 252 -0.14 -27.16 -7.61
C ARG A 252 -0.10 -27.65 -9.07
N ALA A 253 -0.91 -27.04 -9.94
CA ALA A 253 -0.99 -27.41 -11.33
C ALA A 253 0.24 -26.90 -12.08
N LEU A 254 0.71 -27.69 -13.05
CA LEU A 254 1.77 -27.24 -13.96
C LEU A 254 1.17 -26.35 -15.03
N PHE A 255 1.89 -25.29 -15.38
CA PHE A 255 1.57 -24.46 -16.53
C PHE A 255 2.79 -24.25 -17.43
N THR A 256 2.49 -23.90 -18.67
CA THR A 256 3.46 -23.34 -19.62
C THR A 256 2.95 -21.98 -20.08
N GLY A 257 3.80 -21.17 -20.70
CA GLY A 257 3.37 -19.86 -21.13
C GLY A 257 4.44 -19.09 -21.87
N ALA A 258 4.13 -17.84 -22.17
CA ALA A 258 5.08 -16.89 -22.74
C ALA A 258 4.74 -15.46 -22.32
N TYR A 259 5.75 -14.59 -22.35
CA TYR A 259 5.55 -13.15 -22.23
C TYR A 259 6.08 -12.41 -23.47
N ALA A 260 5.66 -11.17 -23.66
CA ALA A 260 6.24 -10.29 -24.66
C ALA A 260 6.17 -8.84 -24.19
N PHE A 261 7.28 -8.10 -24.30
CA PHE A 261 7.30 -6.65 -24.17
C PHE A 261 6.95 -6.03 -25.51
N ASP A 262 6.14 -4.97 -25.49
CA ASP A 262 5.67 -4.30 -26.71
C ASP A 262 5.92 -2.78 -26.68
N GLY A 263 6.88 -2.35 -25.86
CA GLY A 263 7.35 -0.97 -25.69
C GLY A 263 6.66 -0.24 -24.54
N ASN A 264 7.20 0.92 -24.13
CA ASN A 264 6.62 1.82 -23.11
C ASN A 264 6.24 1.10 -21.80
N ASN A 265 7.19 0.37 -21.19
CA ASN A 265 6.97 -0.34 -19.92
C ASN A 265 5.78 -1.29 -19.91
N HIS A 266 5.31 -1.74 -21.08
CA HIS A 266 4.10 -2.55 -21.22
C HIS A 266 4.41 -3.87 -21.91
N GLY A 267 3.60 -4.89 -21.61
CA GLY A 267 3.69 -6.18 -22.26
C GLY A 267 2.48 -7.06 -22.04
N SER A 268 2.59 -8.29 -22.53
CA SER A 268 1.58 -9.34 -22.40
C SER A 268 2.17 -10.60 -21.79
N LEU A 269 1.34 -11.35 -21.08
CA LEU A 269 1.66 -12.62 -20.45
C LEU A 269 0.54 -13.62 -20.77
N THR A 270 0.89 -14.81 -21.21
CA THR A 270 -0.04 -15.93 -21.37
C THR A 270 0.39 -17.09 -20.48
N ILE A 271 -0.55 -17.61 -19.69
CA ILE A 271 -0.42 -18.83 -18.89
C ILE A 271 -1.39 -19.87 -19.49
N SER A 272 -0.88 -21.06 -19.76
CA SER A 272 -1.61 -22.19 -20.32
C SER A 272 -1.56 -23.37 -19.36
N ASP A 273 -2.74 -23.74 -18.86
CA ASP A 273 -2.95 -24.76 -17.85
C ASP A 273 -3.98 -25.81 -18.32
N THR A 274 -4.47 -26.65 -17.40
CA THR A 274 -5.51 -27.65 -17.72
C THR A 274 -6.90 -27.06 -17.94
N ASN A 275 -7.14 -25.81 -17.52
CA ASN A 275 -8.38 -25.07 -17.72
C ASN A 275 -8.36 -24.23 -19.02
N GLY A 276 -7.20 -24.03 -19.64
CA GLY A 276 -7.03 -23.36 -20.92
C GLY A 276 -5.97 -22.27 -20.89
N ASN A 277 -6.17 -21.25 -21.73
CA ASN A 277 -5.25 -20.11 -21.82
C ASN A 277 -5.81 -18.90 -21.06
N HIS A 278 -4.98 -18.34 -20.19
CA HIS A 278 -5.23 -17.11 -19.45
C HIS A 278 -4.27 -16.03 -19.93
N ALA A 279 -4.83 -14.94 -20.43
CA ALA A 279 -4.06 -13.83 -20.98
C ALA A 279 -4.13 -12.62 -20.05
N TYR A 280 -2.99 -11.95 -19.90
CA TYR A 280 -2.80 -10.75 -19.11
C TYR A 280 -2.03 -9.70 -19.92
N SER A 281 -2.31 -8.44 -19.66
CA SER A 281 -1.36 -7.35 -19.93
C SER A 281 -0.70 -6.93 -18.63
N PHE A 282 0.47 -6.29 -18.74
CA PHE A 282 1.19 -5.79 -17.58
C PHE A 282 1.88 -4.45 -17.84
N TYR A 283 2.09 -3.70 -16.76
CA TYR A 283 2.99 -2.54 -16.74
C TYR A 283 4.14 -2.78 -15.77
N VAL A 284 5.35 -2.34 -16.16
CA VAL A 284 6.56 -2.43 -15.35
C VAL A 284 6.56 -1.30 -14.31
N THR A 285 6.57 -1.66 -13.03
CA THR A 285 6.78 -0.71 -11.94
C THR A 285 8.28 -0.60 -11.63
N SER A 286 8.98 -1.72 -11.57
CA SER A 286 10.43 -1.83 -11.39
C SER A 286 10.97 -3.07 -12.13
N ALA A 287 12.28 -3.30 -12.13
CA ALA A 287 12.87 -4.53 -12.68
C ALA A 287 12.43 -5.82 -11.95
N SER A 288 11.75 -5.68 -10.81
CA SER A 288 11.30 -6.77 -9.94
C SER A 288 9.79 -6.74 -9.66
N ASP A 289 9.07 -5.72 -10.10
CA ASP A 289 7.65 -5.52 -9.80
C ASP A 289 6.87 -5.06 -11.02
N PHE A 290 5.76 -5.75 -11.28
CA PHE A 290 4.87 -5.49 -12.40
C PHE A 290 3.44 -5.53 -11.90
N VAL A 291 2.57 -4.68 -12.46
CA VAL A 291 1.12 -4.79 -12.24
C VAL A 291 0.51 -5.49 -13.45
N LEU A 292 -0.51 -6.34 -13.24
CA LEU A 292 -1.15 -7.10 -14.30
C LEU A 292 -2.66 -6.94 -14.30
N LEU A 293 -3.25 -7.13 -15.48
CA LEU A 293 -4.69 -7.08 -15.72
C LEU A 293 -5.06 -8.20 -16.67
N SER A 294 -6.10 -8.96 -16.35
CA SER A 294 -6.61 -9.99 -17.25
C SER A 294 -7.14 -9.33 -18.52
N THR A 295 -6.74 -9.86 -19.67
CA THR A 295 -7.23 -9.45 -20.99
C THR A 295 -8.31 -10.41 -21.52
N ASN A 296 -8.82 -11.30 -20.67
CA ASN A 296 -10.02 -12.08 -20.95
C ASN A 296 -11.27 -11.27 -20.57
N PRO A 297 -12.17 -10.93 -21.51
CA PRO A 297 -13.38 -10.16 -21.21
C PRO A 297 -14.33 -10.88 -20.23
N ALA A 298 -14.24 -12.20 -20.06
CA ALA A 298 -15.07 -12.95 -19.11
C ALA A 298 -14.45 -13.06 -17.70
N VAL A 299 -13.18 -12.66 -17.52
CA VAL A 299 -12.47 -12.68 -16.24
C VAL A 299 -11.96 -11.28 -15.95
N THR A 300 -12.58 -10.59 -15.00
CA THR A 300 -12.10 -9.28 -14.57
C THR A 300 -11.22 -9.48 -13.35
N ALA A 301 -9.91 -9.49 -13.55
CA ALA A 301 -8.92 -9.67 -12.50
C ALA A 301 -7.71 -8.77 -12.71
N SER A 302 -7.07 -8.37 -11.62
CA SER A 302 -5.80 -7.66 -11.62
C SER A 302 -4.94 -8.15 -10.46
N GLY A 303 -3.67 -7.78 -10.46
CA GLY A 303 -2.75 -8.09 -9.38
C GLY A 303 -1.32 -7.72 -9.73
N ASN A 304 -0.36 -8.47 -9.22
CA ASN A 304 1.06 -8.15 -9.35
C ASN A 304 1.89 -9.36 -9.75
N ILE A 305 3.03 -9.10 -10.37
CA ILE A 305 4.11 -10.05 -10.53
C ILE A 305 5.31 -9.48 -9.79
N THR A 306 5.83 -10.18 -8.79
CA THR A 306 6.94 -9.71 -7.97
C THR A 306 8.05 -10.75 -7.93
N ALA A 307 9.30 -10.29 -8.00
CA ALA A 307 10.46 -11.16 -7.91
C ALA A 307 10.59 -11.79 -6.54
N GLN A 308 10.78 -13.11 -6.52
CA GLN A 308 11.12 -13.81 -5.30
C GLN A 308 12.59 -13.54 -4.96
N THR A 309 12.87 -13.17 -3.71
CA THR A 309 14.24 -13.03 -3.23
C THR A 309 14.96 -14.38 -3.39
N PRO A 310 16.17 -14.44 -3.98
CA PRO A 310 16.89 -15.70 -4.21
C PRO A 310 17.33 -16.39 -2.91
N GLU A 311 16.43 -17.17 -2.32
CA GLU A 311 16.62 -17.88 -1.05
C GLU A 311 16.08 -19.31 -1.16
N ALA A 312 16.64 -20.24 -0.39
CA ALA A 312 16.15 -21.61 -0.30
C ALA A 312 15.11 -21.71 0.83
N TYR A 313 13.83 -21.43 0.52
CA TYR A 313 12.81 -21.27 1.54
C TYR A 313 12.53 -22.57 2.31
N THR A 314 12.74 -22.54 3.62
CA THR A 314 12.44 -23.64 4.56
C THR A 314 11.53 -23.16 5.69
N SER A 315 11.04 -24.10 6.50
CA SER A 315 10.20 -23.77 7.65
C SER A 315 10.85 -22.81 8.63
N ALA A 316 12.19 -22.79 8.71
CA ALA A 316 12.96 -21.93 9.61
C ALA A 316 12.78 -20.43 9.33
N PHE A 317 12.38 -20.03 8.12
CA PHE A 317 12.14 -18.62 7.80
C PHE A 317 10.86 -18.07 8.44
N LEU A 318 9.85 -18.91 8.65
CA LEU A 318 8.65 -18.52 9.39
C LEU A 318 8.93 -18.67 10.89
N ASN A 319 9.67 -17.72 11.43
CA ASN A 319 10.02 -17.62 12.85
C ASN A 319 9.84 -16.18 13.34
N GLY A 320 9.01 -15.98 14.36
CA GLY A 320 8.69 -14.66 14.89
C GLY A 320 7.30 -14.15 14.47
N PRO A 321 6.90 -12.95 14.89
CA PRO A 321 5.52 -12.52 14.71
C PRO A 321 5.26 -12.13 13.25
N TYR A 322 4.16 -12.64 12.70
CA TYR A 322 3.63 -12.27 11.39
C TYR A 322 2.19 -11.81 11.52
N VAL A 323 1.84 -10.82 10.71
CA VAL A 323 0.47 -10.38 10.50
C VAL A 323 0.04 -10.88 9.13
N PHE A 324 -1.20 -11.37 9.03
CA PHE A 324 -1.81 -11.68 7.76
C PHE A 324 -3.09 -10.89 7.57
N VAL A 325 -3.37 -10.63 6.31
CA VAL A 325 -4.66 -10.14 5.87
C VAL A 325 -5.12 -10.93 4.67
N ILE A 326 -6.42 -11.15 4.60
CA ILE A 326 -7.06 -11.81 3.47
C ILE A 326 -8.42 -11.19 3.23
N ASN A 327 -8.71 -10.94 1.95
CA ASN A 327 -10.02 -10.52 1.51
C ASN A 327 -10.42 -11.29 0.26
N GLY A 328 -11.72 -11.37 0.03
CA GLY A 328 -12.25 -12.06 -1.13
C GLY A 328 -13.76 -12.08 -1.13
N ASN A 329 -14.31 -12.83 -2.07
CA ASN A 329 -15.73 -12.94 -2.25
C ASN A 329 -16.14 -14.27 -2.89
N SER A 330 -17.44 -14.54 -2.75
CA SER A 330 -18.20 -15.48 -3.58
C SER A 330 -19.26 -14.69 -4.34
N ALA A 331 -20.12 -15.35 -5.12
CA ALA A 331 -21.29 -14.69 -5.71
C ALA A 331 -22.26 -14.05 -4.70
N THR A 332 -22.19 -14.41 -3.41
CA THR A 332 -23.21 -13.98 -2.43
C THR A 332 -22.64 -13.28 -1.20
N GLN A 333 -21.33 -13.38 -0.95
CA GLN A 333 -20.73 -12.93 0.32
C GLN A 333 -19.31 -12.40 0.08
N GLY A 334 -19.02 -11.25 0.71
CA GLY A 334 -17.65 -10.78 0.92
C GLY A 334 -17.04 -11.42 2.17
N TYR A 335 -15.71 -11.49 2.20
CA TYR A 335 -14.93 -12.02 3.30
C TYR A 335 -13.74 -11.11 3.56
N ALA A 336 -13.54 -10.74 4.82
CA ALA A 336 -12.30 -10.13 5.28
C ALA A 336 -11.85 -10.81 6.58
N GLN A 337 -10.56 -11.06 6.69
CA GLN A 337 -9.95 -11.56 7.92
C GLN A 337 -8.56 -10.94 8.07
N ALA A 338 -8.24 -10.52 9.28
CA ALA A 338 -6.89 -10.11 9.66
C ALA A 338 -6.50 -10.86 10.92
N GLY A 339 -5.21 -11.15 11.08
CA GLY A 339 -4.73 -11.85 12.26
C GLY A 339 -3.23 -11.75 12.44
N GLN A 340 -2.78 -12.18 13.60
CA GLN A 340 -1.37 -12.29 13.97
C GLN A 340 -1.08 -13.71 14.44
N PHE A 341 0.07 -14.25 14.05
CA PHE A 341 0.58 -15.54 14.52
C PHE A 341 2.09 -15.48 14.72
N ASN A 342 2.64 -16.42 15.50
CA ASN A 342 4.05 -16.42 15.88
C ASN A 342 4.63 -17.83 15.74
N PRO A 343 4.96 -18.26 14.51
CA PRO A 343 5.50 -19.59 14.27
C PRO A 343 6.91 -19.71 14.86
N ASN A 344 7.30 -20.94 15.17
CA ASN A 344 8.59 -21.27 15.79
C ASN A 344 9.62 -21.83 14.79
N GLY A 345 9.34 -21.77 13.49
CA GLY A 345 10.20 -22.36 12.46
C GLY A 345 10.02 -23.87 12.24
N LEU A 346 9.11 -24.54 12.96
CA LEU A 346 8.94 -26.00 12.98
C LEU A 346 7.61 -26.49 12.37
N GLY A 347 6.87 -25.62 11.66
CA GLY A 347 5.61 -25.98 11.00
C GLY A 347 4.33 -25.75 11.82
N GLY A 348 4.44 -25.28 13.07
CA GLY A 348 3.31 -24.80 13.86
C GLY A 348 3.20 -23.28 13.83
N LEU A 349 1.99 -22.72 13.72
CA LEU A 349 1.76 -21.27 13.80
C LEU A 349 1.74 -20.73 15.24
N GLY A 350 1.67 -21.62 16.22
CA GLY A 350 1.34 -21.27 17.60
C GLY A 350 -0.12 -20.85 17.73
N THR A 351 -0.41 -19.96 18.69
CA THR A 351 -1.71 -19.31 18.81
C THR A 351 -1.82 -18.22 17.76
N VAL A 352 -2.93 -18.24 17.02
CA VAL A 352 -3.29 -17.21 16.05
C VAL A 352 -4.40 -16.36 16.66
N THR A 353 -4.21 -15.05 16.75
CA THR A 353 -5.28 -14.11 17.15
C THR A 353 -5.84 -13.45 15.90
N THR A 354 -7.14 -13.50 15.68
CA THR A 354 -7.76 -13.02 14.42
C THR A 354 -9.12 -12.37 14.62
N ASP A 355 -9.44 -11.45 13.72
CA ASP A 355 -10.78 -10.90 13.54
C ASP A 355 -11.28 -11.26 12.14
N ILE A 356 -12.55 -11.66 12.05
CA ILE A 356 -13.23 -12.03 10.81
C ILE A 356 -14.45 -11.11 10.65
N ASN A 357 -14.55 -10.49 9.49
CA ASN A 357 -15.73 -9.76 9.07
C ASN A 357 -16.31 -10.40 7.81
N MET A 358 -17.39 -11.15 8.02
CA MET A 358 -18.21 -11.73 6.97
C MET A 358 -19.67 -11.43 7.29
N PRO A 359 -20.52 -11.07 6.30
CA PRO A 359 -21.94 -10.84 6.54
C PRO A 359 -22.57 -12.02 7.29
N GLY A 360 -23.17 -11.74 8.46
CA GLY A 360 -23.80 -12.76 9.31
C GLY A 360 -22.85 -13.60 10.19
N ASN A 361 -21.53 -13.43 10.07
CA ASN A 361 -20.55 -14.11 10.91
C ASN A 361 -19.34 -13.19 11.21
N ILE A 362 -19.49 -12.40 12.27
CA ILE A 362 -18.46 -11.48 12.74
C ILE A 362 -17.85 -12.07 14.01
N LEU A 363 -16.55 -12.33 13.97
CA LEU A 363 -15.79 -12.91 15.08
C LEU A 363 -14.64 -11.98 15.41
N THR A 364 -14.48 -11.63 16.68
CA THR A 364 -13.50 -10.64 17.13
C THR A 364 -12.59 -11.25 18.18
N ASP A 365 -11.31 -10.91 18.14
CA ASP A 365 -10.31 -11.39 19.11
C ASP A 365 -10.31 -12.93 19.26
N LEU A 366 -10.56 -13.63 18.15
CA LEU A 366 -10.69 -15.07 18.13
C LEU A 366 -9.29 -15.72 18.21
N SER A 367 -9.10 -16.59 19.19
CA SER A 367 -7.92 -17.44 19.28
C SER A 367 -8.14 -18.74 18.50
N ILE A 368 -7.31 -18.98 17.48
CA ILE A 368 -7.35 -20.19 16.66
C ILE A 368 -5.98 -20.87 16.60
N THR A 369 -5.94 -22.10 16.10
CA THR A 369 -4.69 -22.84 15.87
C THR A 369 -4.45 -23.04 14.39
N GLY A 370 -3.21 -23.32 14.02
CA GLY A 370 -2.87 -23.68 12.66
C GLY A 370 -1.48 -24.25 12.50
N ALA A 371 -1.24 -24.81 11.33
CA ALA A 371 0.03 -25.40 10.93
C ALA A 371 0.36 -25.02 9.49
N TYR A 372 1.64 -25.04 9.16
CA TYR A 372 2.15 -24.78 7.83
C TYR A 372 3.20 -25.81 7.43
N THR A 373 3.33 -26.05 6.14
CA THR A 373 4.38 -26.91 5.56
C THR A 373 4.87 -26.29 4.25
N PHE A 374 6.14 -26.52 3.92
CA PHE A 374 6.71 -26.18 2.61
C PHE A 374 6.67 -27.40 1.69
N ASP A 375 6.44 -27.17 0.40
CA ASP A 375 6.41 -28.25 -0.58
C ASP A 375 7.80 -28.71 -0.97
N ALA A 376 7.98 -30.03 -1.02
CA ALA A 376 9.18 -30.60 -1.59
C ALA A 376 9.24 -30.29 -3.10
N GLY A 377 10.37 -29.74 -3.55
CA GLY A 377 10.66 -29.50 -4.97
C GLY A 377 10.03 -28.23 -5.56
N VAL A 378 9.34 -27.39 -4.77
CA VAL A 378 8.81 -26.09 -5.21
C VAL A 378 9.26 -25.01 -4.25
N ASN A 379 10.30 -24.26 -4.62
CA ASN A 379 10.91 -23.27 -3.73
C ASN A 379 9.93 -22.16 -3.37
N GLY A 380 9.74 -21.93 -2.07
CA GLY A 380 8.89 -20.86 -1.55
C GLY A 380 7.38 -21.14 -1.58
N ARG A 381 6.92 -22.26 -2.17
CA ARG A 381 5.51 -22.67 -2.05
C ARG A 381 5.29 -23.52 -0.80
N GLY A 382 4.16 -23.31 -0.13
CA GLY A 382 3.72 -24.17 0.95
C GLY A 382 2.21 -24.18 1.14
N THR A 383 1.77 -24.95 2.14
CA THR A 383 0.37 -25.00 2.56
C THR A 383 0.23 -24.53 4.00
N LEU A 384 -0.91 -23.90 4.30
CA LEU A 384 -1.24 -23.36 5.60
C LEU A 384 -2.67 -23.80 5.96
N THR A 385 -2.90 -24.13 7.23
CA THR A 385 -4.23 -24.47 7.76
C THR A 385 -4.57 -23.58 8.95
N LEU A 386 -5.82 -23.11 9.01
CA LEU A 386 -6.37 -22.37 10.14
C LEU A 386 -7.63 -23.08 10.66
N THR A 387 -7.70 -23.34 11.96
CA THR A 387 -8.78 -24.12 12.58
C THR A 387 -9.45 -23.33 13.70
N ASN A 388 -10.72 -22.98 13.50
CA ASN A 388 -11.52 -22.32 14.53
C ASN A 388 -11.87 -23.31 15.66
N PRO A 389 -11.90 -22.86 16.93
CA PRO A 389 -12.40 -23.66 18.03
C PRO A 389 -13.80 -24.22 17.75
N GLY A 390 -14.02 -25.50 18.04
CA GLY A 390 -15.33 -26.15 17.90
C GLY A 390 -15.75 -26.46 16.45
N THR A 391 -14.91 -26.20 15.44
CA THR A 391 -15.16 -26.61 14.05
C THR A 391 -14.37 -27.86 13.71
N ALA A 392 -14.99 -28.80 12.97
CA ALA A 392 -14.35 -30.06 12.60
C ALA A 392 -13.42 -29.96 11.37
N ALA A 393 -13.60 -28.96 10.51
CA ALA A 393 -12.86 -28.82 9.25
C ALA A 393 -12.00 -27.54 9.23
N PRO A 394 -10.68 -27.63 8.97
CA PRO A 394 -9.81 -26.48 8.82
C PRO A 394 -10.07 -25.72 7.51
N LYS A 395 -9.79 -24.42 7.51
CA LYS A 395 -9.60 -23.64 6.28
C LYS A 395 -8.19 -23.88 5.76
N ASN A 396 -8.08 -24.20 4.48
CA ASN A 396 -6.82 -24.48 3.81
C ASN A 396 -6.42 -23.34 2.90
N PHE A 397 -5.12 -23.08 2.89
CA PHE A 397 -4.48 -22.08 2.08
C PHE A 397 -3.21 -22.64 1.46
N VAL A 398 -2.80 -22.02 0.37
CA VAL A 398 -1.47 -22.16 -0.24
C VAL A 398 -0.79 -20.80 -0.18
N PHE A 399 0.50 -20.79 0.12
CA PHE A 399 1.28 -19.56 0.18
C PHE A 399 2.53 -19.65 -0.68
N TYR A 400 2.98 -18.50 -1.17
CA TYR A 400 4.16 -18.31 -1.98
C TYR A 400 5.02 -17.22 -1.33
N MET A 401 6.25 -17.56 -0.93
CA MET A 401 7.19 -16.62 -0.32
C MET A 401 7.73 -15.65 -1.38
N LEU A 402 7.71 -14.36 -1.08
CA LEU A 402 8.41 -13.31 -1.84
C LEU A 402 9.78 -12.99 -1.22
N SER A 403 9.86 -13.05 0.11
CA SER A 403 11.08 -12.91 0.89
C SER A 403 10.90 -13.63 2.24
N PRO A 404 11.92 -13.77 3.09
CA PRO A 404 11.73 -14.30 4.46
C PRO A 404 10.69 -13.53 5.31
N GLN A 405 10.34 -12.31 4.91
CA GLN A 405 9.46 -11.41 5.65
C GLN A 405 8.09 -11.21 4.99
N LEU A 406 7.88 -11.74 3.79
CA LEU A 406 6.67 -11.50 3.00
C LEU A 406 6.29 -12.73 2.19
N ALA A 407 5.03 -13.12 2.28
CA ALA A 407 4.43 -14.15 1.44
C ALA A 407 3.04 -13.72 1.00
N GLU A 408 2.60 -14.21 -0.15
CA GLU A 408 1.22 -14.09 -0.60
C GLU A 408 0.53 -15.44 -0.45
N PHE A 409 -0.79 -15.44 -0.30
CA PHE A 409 -1.54 -16.69 -0.09
C PHE A 409 -2.98 -16.59 -0.53
N ILE A 410 -3.54 -17.74 -0.95
CA ILE A 410 -4.95 -17.87 -1.32
C ILE A 410 -5.59 -19.06 -0.62
N THR A 411 -6.91 -19.00 -0.46
CA THR A 411 -7.77 -20.11 -0.02
C THR A 411 -7.82 -21.22 -1.08
N THR A 412 -7.97 -22.49 -0.67
CA THR A 412 -8.07 -23.63 -1.61
C THR A 412 -9.25 -24.59 -1.39
N ASN A 413 -9.87 -24.59 -0.22
CA ASN A 413 -10.98 -25.50 0.11
C ASN A 413 -12.26 -24.77 0.54
N THR A 414 -12.44 -23.54 0.06
CA THR A 414 -13.58 -22.71 0.46
C THR A 414 -14.36 -22.25 -0.76
N SER A 415 -15.67 -22.06 -0.60
CA SER A 415 -16.53 -21.49 -1.65
C SER A 415 -16.29 -20.00 -1.91
N ILE A 416 -15.37 -19.39 -1.17
CA ILE A 416 -14.97 -17.99 -1.28
C ILE A 416 -13.58 -17.99 -1.92
N ALA A 417 -13.43 -17.31 -3.06
CA ALA A 417 -12.11 -17.04 -3.59
C ALA A 417 -11.57 -15.83 -2.84
N ALA A 418 -10.50 -16.04 -2.08
CA ALA A 418 -9.90 -15.03 -1.25
C ALA A 418 -8.39 -15.18 -1.24
N GLY A 419 -7.70 -14.05 -1.27
CA GLY A 419 -6.26 -13.92 -1.29
C GLY A 419 -5.78 -12.73 -0.46
N GLY A 420 -4.49 -12.71 -0.19
CA GLY A 420 -3.85 -11.63 0.54
C GLY A 420 -2.40 -11.98 0.85
N TYR A 421 -1.86 -11.39 1.90
CA TYR A 421 -0.44 -11.52 2.22
C TYR A 421 -0.18 -11.67 3.71
N ILE A 422 0.97 -12.28 4.00
CA ILE A 422 1.57 -12.50 5.31
C ILE A 422 2.82 -11.64 5.35
N VAL A 423 2.92 -10.74 6.32
CA VAL A 423 4.05 -9.83 6.48
C VAL A 423 4.61 -9.91 7.89
N MET A 424 5.93 -9.90 8.01
CA MET A 424 6.60 -9.91 9.31
C MET A 424 6.24 -8.65 10.09
N GLN A 425 5.67 -8.86 11.28
CA GLN A 425 5.49 -7.80 12.27
C GLN A 425 6.86 -7.55 12.93
N ARG A 426 7.31 -6.30 12.98
CA ARG A 426 8.70 -5.95 13.33
C ARG A 426 9.20 -6.71 14.59
N PRO A 427 10.22 -7.58 14.48
CA PRO A 427 10.69 -8.39 15.61
C PRO A 427 11.18 -7.53 16.78
N GLY A 428 10.89 -7.97 18.01
CA GLY A 428 11.34 -7.32 19.24
C GLY A 428 10.59 -6.05 19.63
N SER A 429 9.53 -5.67 18.90
CA SER A 429 8.67 -4.55 19.27
C SER A 429 7.49 -5.01 20.14
N THR A 430 7.38 -4.49 21.35
CA THR A 430 6.14 -4.56 22.15
C THR A 430 5.26 -3.38 21.75
N PHE A 431 4.36 -3.62 20.79
CA PHE A 431 3.40 -2.59 20.38
C PHE A 431 2.57 -2.10 21.56
N ASN A 432 2.42 -0.78 21.62
CA ASN A 432 1.56 -0.05 22.54
C ASN A 432 1.15 1.25 21.85
N ASN A 433 0.33 2.09 22.49
CA ASN A 433 -0.21 3.30 21.85
C ASN A 433 0.88 4.20 21.26
N SER A 434 2.04 4.33 21.93
CA SER A 434 3.15 5.17 21.46
C SER A 434 3.81 4.68 20.17
N SER A 435 3.58 3.41 19.80
CA SER A 435 4.09 2.82 18.55
C SER A 435 3.42 3.39 17.30
N LEU A 436 2.20 3.93 17.44
CA LEU A 436 1.50 4.63 16.36
C LEU A 436 1.30 6.09 16.76
N ASN A 437 2.06 6.99 16.15
CA ASN A 437 2.05 8.42 16.41
C ASN A 437 2.34 9.17 15.10
N GLY A 438 1.50 10.14 14.77
CA GLY A 438 1.62 10.97 13.58
C GLY A 438 0.43 10.86 12.63
N ALA A 439 0.65 11.31 11.40
CA ALA A 439 -0.34 11.30 10.33
C ALA A 439 -0.23 10.03 9.50
N TYR A 440 -1.36 9.35 9.29
CA TYR A 440 -1.46 8.13 8.49
C TYR A 440 -2.52 8.29 7.41
N GLY A 441 -2.14 8.12 6.15
CA GLY A 441 -3.07 8.00 5.04
C GLY A 441 -3.67 6.60 5.06
N PHE A 442 -4.97 6.47 4.84
CA PHE A 442 -5.63 5.17 4.84
C PHE A 442 -6.56 5.00 3.66
N ALA A 443 -6.71 3.76 3.23
CA ALA A 443 -7.71 3.34 2.27
C ALA A 443 -8.42 2.10 2.78
N LEU A 444 -9.75 2.14 2.73
CA LEU A 444 -10.63 1.05 3.14
C LEU A 444 -11.55 0.68 1.97
N GLY A 445 -11.69 -0.61 1.75
CA GLY A 445 -12.68 -1.20 0.85
C GLY A 445 -13.60 -2.13 1.62
N GLY A 446 -14.77 -2.42 1.07
CA GLY A 446 -15.73 -3.30 1.74
C GLY A 446 -16.97 -3.58 0.92
N ILE A 447 -17.66 -4.67 1.27
CA ILE A 447 -19.00 -5.00 0.78
C ILE A 447 -19.96 -4.89 1.97
N ALA A 448 -20.97 -4.02 1.86
CA ALA A 448 -21.93 -3.81 2.95
C ALA A 448 -22.80 -5.07 3.18
N ALA A 449 -23.05 -5.40 4.45
CA ALA A 449 -23.79 -6.60 4.84
C ALA A 449 -25.17 -6.68 4.17
N GLY A 450 -25.49 -7.84 3.60
CA GLY A 450 -26.81 -8.13 3.00
C GLY A 450 -27.11 -7.41 1.68
N THR A 451 -26.13 -6.78 1.03
CA THR A 451 -26.29 -6.07 -0.25
C THR A 451 -25.08 -6.31 -1.17
N THR A 452 -25.22 -6.02 -2.48
CA THR A 452 -24.10 -5.93 -3.43
C THR A 452 -23.41 -4.56 -3.39
N ASN A 453 -23.69 -3.73 -2.38
CA ASN A 453 -23.21 -2.35 -2.35
C ASN A 453 -21.74 -2.30 -1.91
N LEU A 454 -20.88 -1.88 -2.84
CA LEU A 454 -19.49 -1.60 -2.55
C LEU A 454 -19.35 -0.30 -1.76
N SER A 455 -18.43 -0.33 -0.80
CA SER A 455 -18.07 0.82 0.04
C SER A 455 -16.56 1.03 -0.06
N ALA A 456 -16.16 2.25 -0.33
CA ALA A 456 -14.76 2.68 -0.26
C ALA A 456 -14.64 3.91 0.66
N ALA A 457 -13.54 4.03 1.35
CA ALA A 457 -13.19 5.22 2.11
C ALA A 457 -11.70 5.51 1.98
N LEU A 458 -11.37 6.79 1.92
CA LEU A 458 -10.01 7.30 1.82
C LEU A 458 -9.87 8.49 2.76
N GLY A 459 -8.76 8.59 3.46
CA GLY A 459 -8.55 9.73 4.34
C GLY A 459 -7.22 9.73 5.04
N ALA A 460 -7.13 10.60 6.04
CA ALA A 460 -5.99 10.67 6.94
C ALA A 460 -6.47 10.50 8.38
N LEU A 461 -5.68 9.77 9.18
CA LEU A 461 -5.79 9.65 10.63
C LEU A 461 -4.63 10.39 11.28
N THR A 462 -4.89 11.07 12.38
CA THR A 462 -3.86 11.58 13.28
C THR A 462 -3.92 10.78 14.57
N LEU A 463 -2.84 10.07 14.88
CA LEU A 463 -2.71 9.27 16.09
C LEU A 463 -1.75 9.98 17.05
N ASP A 464 -2.12 10.13 18.32
CA ASP A 464 -1.38 10.95 19.27
C ASP A 464 -0.33 10.18 20.11
N GLY A 465 -0.21 8.87 19.91
CA GLY A 465 0.63 8.01 20.73
C GLY A 465 0.05 7.66 22.11
N ASN A 466 -1.10 8.21 22.48
CA ASN A 466 -1.74 8.07 23.79
C ASN A 466 -3.13 7.42 23.73
N GLY A 467 -3.60 7.09 22.52
CA GLY A 467 -4.86 6.37 22.32
C GLY A 467 -6.00 7.25 21.81
N ASN A 468 -5.75 8.50 21.41
CA ASN A 468 -6.73 9.32 20.73
C ASN A 468 -6.45 9.34 19.22
N LEU A 469 -7.52 9.28 18.43
CA LEU A 469 -7.43 9.49 16.99
C LEU A 469 -8.32 10.65 16.56
N GLY A 470 -7.80 11.41 15.60
CA GLY A 470 -8.55 12.40 14.81
C GLY A 470 -8.34 12.13 13.33
N GLY A 471 -8.93 12.94 12.47
CA GLY A 471 -8.67 12.83 11.04
C GLY A 471 -9.80 13.32 10.18
N GLN A 472 -9.77 12.94 8.91
CA GLN A 472 -10.79 13.26 7.93
C GLN A 472 -10.88 12.13 6.91
N MET A 473 -12.05 11.94 6.31
CA MET A 473 -12.23 10.98 5.22
C MET A 473 -13.25 11.44 4.19
N LEU A 474 -13.09 10.88 3.00
CA LEU A 474 -14.10 10.82 1.96
C LEU A 474 -14.62 9.39 1.87
N GLN A 475 -15.94 9.24 1.73
CA GLN A 475 -16.59 7.97 1.57
C GLN A 475 -17.24 7.88 0.19
N ASN A 476 -17.07 6.76 -0.49
CA ASN A 476 -17.87 6.43 -1.66
C ASN A 476 -18.71 5.20 -1.35
N LEU A 477 -20.01 5.41 -1.18
CA LEU A 477 -20.98 4.36 -0.90
C LEU A 477 -21.86 4.18 -2.13
N ASN A 478 -21.66 3.07 -2.84
CA ASN A 478 -22.46 2.69 -4.01
C ASN A 478 -22.54 3.80 -5.09
N GLY A 479 -21.40 4.44 -5.38
CA GLY A 479 -21.29 5.50 -6.39
C GLY A 479 -21.72 6.88 -5.91
N ARG A 480 -22.04 7.03 -4.61
CA ARG A 480 -22.35 8.30 -3.96
C ARG A 480 -21.20 8.71 -3.07
N VAL A 481 -20.58 9.82 -3.43
CA VAL A 481 -19.42 10.38 -2.73
C VAL A 481 -19.92 11.33 -1.64
N SER A 482 -19.42 11.19 -0.43
CA SER A 482 -19.72 12.09 0.68
C SER A 482 -19.07 13.46 0.47
N THR A 483 -19.48 14.47 1.25
CA THR A 483 -18.57 15.58 1.55
C THR A 483 -17.42 15.07 2.41
N MET A 484 -16.36 15.86 2.56
CA MET A 484 -15.30 15.55 3.52
C MET A 484 -15.88 15.46 4.94
N LEU A 485 -15.69 14.31 5.59
CA LEU A 485 -16.16 14.02 6.93
C LEU A 485 -15.00 14.14 7.90
N SER A 486 -15.19 14.80 9.04
CA SER A 486 -14.20 14.78 10.11
C SER A 486 -14.32 13.48 10.91
N LEU A 487 -13.18 13.00 11.40
CA LEU A 487 -13.05 11.80 12.21
C LEU A 487 -12.56 12.17 13.61
N ASN A 488 -13.11 11.48 14.60
CA ASN A 488 -12.61 11.46 15.96
C ASN A 488 -12.79 10.05 16.56
N GLY A 489 -12.08 9.78 17.64
CA GLY A 489 -12.23 8.53 18.35
C GLY A 489 -11.04 8.17 19.21
N SER A 490 -10.90 6.87 19.47
CA SER A 490 -9.84 6.33 20.30
C SER A 490 -9.30 5.03 19.74
N TYR A 491 -8.06 4.71 20.09
CA TYR A 491 -7.44 3.43 19.83
C TYR A 491 -6.68 2.90 21.06
N THR A 492 -6.47 1.60 21.10
CA THR A 492 -5.66 0.94 22.12
C THR A 492 -4.87 -0.19 21.46
N LEU A 493 -3.57 -0.25 21.70
CA LEU A 493 -2.68 -1.31 21.20
C LEU A 493 -2.14 -2.14 22.35
N ASN A 494 -2.11 -3.44 22.15
CA ASN A 494 -1.28 -4.37 22.89
C ASN A 494 -0.17 -4.93 21.98
N ALA A 495 0.62 -5.87 22.49
CA ALA A 495 1.76 -6.42 21.76
C ALA A 495 1.40 -7.22 20.50
N ILE A 496 0.14 -7.63 20.34
CA ILE A 496 -0.34 -8.51 19.27
C ILE A 496 -1.19 -7.72 18.26
N ARG A 497 -2.21 -7.03 18.77
CA ARG A 497 -3.22 -6.27 18.00
C ARG A 497 -3.73 -5.07 18.79
N GLY A 498 -4.60 -4.29 18.18
CA GLY A 498 -5.32 -3.22 18.84
C GLY A 498 -6.80 -3.17 18.47
N THR A 499 -7.48 -2.22 19.10
CA THR A 499 -8.87 -1.86 18.79
C THR A 499 -8.95 -0.37 18.59
N ALA A 500 -9.79 0.07 17.66
CA ALA A 500 -10.13 1.48 17.47
C ALA A 500 -11.64 1.66 17.39
N THR A 501 -12.11 2.83 17.79
CA THR A 501 -13.45 3.31 17.51
C THR A 501 -13.30 4.58 16.70
N ILE A 502 -13.82 4.60 15.47
CA ILE A 502 -13.77 5.75 14.58
C ILE A 502 -15.19 6.27 14.41
N THR A 503 -15.41 7.53 14.79
CA THR A 503 -16.68 8.23 14.66
C THR A 503 -16.55 9.31 13.59
N SER A 504 -17.54 9.39 12.69
CA SER A 504 -17.55 10.37 11.61
C SER A 504 -18.58 11.48 11.88
N SER A 505 -18.33 12.69 11.37
CA SER A 505 -19.30 13.80 11.44
C SER A 505 -20.59 13.54 10.66
N GLY A 506 -20.59 12.58 9.73
CA GLY A 506 -21.79 12.12 9.01
C GLY A 506 -22.71 11.25 9.86
N GLY A 507 -22.33 10.98 11.12
CA GLY A 507 -23.00 10.02 11.99
C GLY A 507 -22.38 8.63 11.91
N GLY A 508 -22.63 7.82 12.93
CA GLY A 508 -22.10 6.46 13.03
C GLY A 508 -20.74 6.38 13.71
N SER A 509 -20.61 5.38 14.57
CA SER A 509 -19.36 5.00 15.25
C SER A 509 -19.05 3.56 14.87
N SER A 510 -17.86 3.35 14.32
CA SER A 510 -17.42 2.09 13.74
C SER A 510 -16.25 1.51 14.54
N PRO A 511 -16.38 0.30 15.11
CA PRO A 511 -15.28 -0.38 15.77
C PRO A 511 -14.40 -1.10 14.75
N PHE A 512 -13.10 -1.02 14.95
CA PHE A 512 -12.08 -1.66 14.13
C PHE A 512 -11.12 -2.46 15.02
N ALA A 513 -10.57 -3.55 14.49
CA ALA A 513 -9.33 -4.11 14.97
C ALA A 513 -8.15 -3.52 14.19
N ILE A 514 -7.03 -3.34 14.88
CA ILE A 514 -5.77 -2.85 14.31
C ILE A 514 -4.73 -3.97 14.36
N TYR A 515 -4.08 -4.26 13.24
CA TYR A 515 -2.94 -5.16 13.19
C TYR A 515 -1.69 -4.40 12.76
N PRO A 516 -0.83 -3.97 13.69
CA PRO A 516 0.36 -3.19 13.35
C PRO A 516 1.44 -4.09 12.75
N VAL A 517 2.04 -3.66 11.64
CA VAL A 517 3.21 -4.33 11.04
C VAL A 517 4.49 -3.67 11.58
N ASN A 518 4.51 -2.34 11.57
CA ASN A 518 5.55 -1.50 12.15
C ASN A 518 4.97 -0.11 12.48
N SER A 519 5.79 0.86 12.88
CA SER A 519 5.33 2.22 13.19
C SER A 519 4.74 2.97 11.98
N ASN A 520 4.97 2.47 10.77
CA ASN A 520 4.60 3.14 9.52
C ASN A 520 3.48 2.42 8.76
N LEU A 521 3.04 1.24 9.20
CA LEU A 521 2.05 0.43 8.50
C LEU A 521 1.23 -0.39 9.51
N PHE A 522 -0.09 -0.30 9.39
CA PHE A 522 -1.02 -1.18 10.08
C PHE A 522 -2.27 -1.46 9.25
N PHE A 523 -2.93 -2.60 9.51
CA PHE A 523 -4.19 -2.95 8.89
C PHE A 523 -5.37 -2.64 9.79
N LEU A 524 -6.49 -2.31 9.16
CA LEU A 524 -7.77 -2.04 9.78
C LEU A 524 -8.80 -3.05 9.27
N ILE A 525 -9.52 -3.68 10.20
CA ILE A 525 -10.69 -4.50 9.88
C ILE A 525 -11.86 -4.08 10.74
N GLY A 526 -12.99 -3.77 10.14
CA GLY A 526 -14.22 -3.47 10.85
C GLY A 526 -14.71 -4.69 11.62
N THR A 527 -15.18 -4.49 12.85
CA THR A 527 -15.52 -5.57 13.80
C THR A 527 -17.01 -5.63 14.11
N ASN A 528 -17.84 -4.98 13.29
CA ASN A 528 -19.29 -5.10 13.34
C ASN A 528 -19.91 -5.00 11.93
N ALA A 529 -21.22 -5.29 11.82
CA ALA A 529 -21.91 -5.31 10.54
C ALA A 529 -22.08 -3.92 9.90
N ALA A 530 -21.98 -2.86 10.70
CA ALA A 530 -22.04 -1.47 10.24
C ALA A 530 -20.70 -0.99 9.65
N SER A 531 -19.62 -1.74 9.87
CA SER A 531 -18.26 -1.42 9.42
C SER A 531 -17.80 -2.49 8.44
N PRO A 532 -18.25 -2.47 7.17
CA PRO A 532 -17.81 -3.45 6.16
C PRO A 532 -16.35 -3.23 5.73
N TYR A 533 -15.67 -2.25 6.32
CA TYR A 533 -14.37 -1.77 5.90
C TYR A 533 -13.24 -2.68 6.32
N PHE A 534 -12.35 -2.91 5.38
CA PHE A 534 -11.05 -3.52 5.58
C PHE A 534 -10.02 -2.75 4.74
N GLY A 535 -8.79 -2.60 5.24
CA GLY A 535 -7.73 -2.00 4.45
C GLY A 535 -6.49 -1.67 5.25
N THR A 536 -5.75 -0.67 4.77
CA THR A 536 -4.41 -0.33 5.23
C THR A 536 -4.32 1.13 5.59
N ALA A 537 -3.47 1.43 6.57
CA ALA A 537 -3.05 2.77 6.92
C ALA A 537 -1.52 2.85 6.93
N THR A 538 -0.97 3.82 6.22
CA THR A 538 0.48 4.06 6.11
C THR A 538 0.84 5.45 6.58
N ASN A 539 1.99 5.58 7.24
CA ASN A 539 2.48 6.87 7.69
C ASN A 539 2.73 7.79 6.47
N GLN A 540 2.33 9.05 6.59
CA GLN A 540 2.50 10.05 5.53
C GLN A 540 3.82 10.82 5.63
N ASN A 541 4.50 10.82 6.79
CA ASN A 541 5.76 11.52 6.96
C ASN A 541 6.81 10.63 7.62
#